data_AF-A0A537IM92-F1
#
_entry.id   AF-A0A537IM92-F1
#
_cell.length_a   1.000
_cell.length_b   1.000
_cell.length_c   1.000
_cell.angle_alpha   90.00
_cell.angle_beta   90.00
_cell.angle_gamma   90.00
#
_symmetry.space_group_name_H-M   'P 1'
#
loop_
_entity.id
_entity.type
_entity.pdbx_description
1 polymer ?
#
loop_
_entity_poly.entity_id
_entity_poly.type
_entity_poly.pdbx_seq_one_letter_code
_entity_poly.pdbx_strand_id
1 'polypeptide(L)'
;MEQPNESVLQPVQHVRLIFALIIMASFLDIIDFSIVQVALPTIRTQFLATYADLQWVIGAYGLTLAGFLMLMGRAGDVYGQK
;
A
#
# COMPACT_ATOMS: atom_id res chain seq x y z
N MET A 1 34.06 -14.48 -37.16
CA MET A 1 34.33 -14.54 -35.71
C MET A 1 33.62 -13.35 -35.09
N GLU A 2 32.30 -13.41 -34.97
CA GLU A 2 31.48 -12.38 -34.31
C GLU A 2 31.57 -12.61 -32.80
N GLN A 3 32.10 -11.63 -32.09
CA GLN A 3 32.12 -11.64 -30.63
C GLN A 3 30.67 -11.48 -30.10
N PRO A 4 30.24 -12.29 -29.12
CA PRO A 4 28.91 -12.13 -28.53
C PRO A 4 28.86 -10.79 -27.78
N ASN A 5 27.89 -9.97 -28.17
CA ASN A 5 27.60 -8.68 -27.58
C ASN A 5 27.30 -8.81 -26.07
N GLU A 6 28.21 -8.41 -25.20
CA GLU A 6 28.07 -8.53 -23.74
C GLU A 6 27.17 -7.45 -23.11
N SER A 7 26.50 -6.62 -23.92
CA SER A 7 25.61 -5.54 -23.45
C SER A 7 24.22 -6.02 -22.97
N VAL A 8 23.96 -7.34 -22.90
CA VAL A 8 22.63 -7.91 -22.59
C VAL A 8 22.47 -8.30 -21.11
N LEU A 9 23.51 -8.14 -20.29
CA LEU A 9 23.52 -8.55 -18.88
C LEU A 9 23.20 -7.42 -17.87
N GLN A 10 22.21 -6.57 -18.15
CA GLN A 10 21.65 -5.64 -17.14
C GLN A 10 20.11 -5.59 -17.11
N PRO A 11 19.40 -6.64 -16.64
CA PRO A 11 17.99 -6.47 -16.26
C PRO A 11 17.56 -7.04 -14.88
N VAL A 12 18.45 -7.54 -14.01
CA VAL A 12 18.03 -8.23 -12.75
C VAL A 12 18.09 -7.41 -11.46
N GLN A 13 18.99 -6.42 -11.35
CA GLN A 13 19.13 -5.66 -10.10
C GLN A 13 17.91 -4.76 -9.81
N HIS A 14 17.32 -4.17 -10.85
CA HIS A 14 16.21 -3.23 -10.70
C HIS A 14 14.92 -3.95 -10.33
N VAL A 15 14.68 -5.14 -10.90
CA VAL A 15 13.53 -5.98 -10.56
C VAL A 15 13.57 -6.39 -9.08
N ARG A 16 14.74 -6.76 -8.56
CA ARG A 16 14.89 -7.11 -7.13
C ARG A 16 14.57 -5.92 -6.21
N LEU A 17 15.00 -4.72 -6.58
CA LEU A 17 14.69 -3.48 -5.84
C LEU A 17 13.20 -3.15 -5.88
N ILE A 18 12.57 -3.26 -7.05
CA ILE A 18 11.12 -3.05 -7.21
C ILE A 18 10.33 -4.06 -6.36
N PHE A 19 10.71 -5.34 -6.40
CA PHE A 19 10.09 -6.36 -5.56
C PHE A 19 10.25 -6.07 -4.06
N ALA A 20 11.45 -5.70 -3.63
CA ALA A 20 11.70 -5.34 -2.23
C ALA A 20 10.85 -4.13 -1.80
N LEU A 21 10.70 -3.13 -2.68
CA LEU A 21 9.85 -1.97 -2.44
C LEU A 21 8.37 -2.35 -2.33
N ILE A 22 7.85 -3.18 -3.23
CA ILE A 22 6.46 -3.65 -3.18
C ILE A 22 6.21 -4.43 -1.89
N ILE A 23 7.12 -5.36 -1.52
CA ILE A 23 7.00 -6.13 -0.29
C ILE A 23 7.00 -5.20 0.94
N MET A 24 7.91 -4.22 0.98
CA MET A 24 7.97 -3.25 2.07
C MET A 24 6.69 -2.40 2.14
N ALA A 25 6.19 -1.93 0.99
CA ALA A 25 4.97 -1.16 0.92
C ALA A 25 3.76 -1.96 1.43
N SER A 26 3.59 -3.20 0.97
CA SER A 26 2.54 -4.10 1.45
C SER A 26 2.67 -4.41 2.94
N PHE A 27 3.90 -4.55 3.44
CA PHE A 27 4.14 -4.76 4.86
C PHE A 27 3.70 -3.56 5.71
N LEU A 28 4.04 -2.35 5.27
CA LEU A 28 3.63 -1.12 5.94
C LEU A 28 2.10 -0.93 5.92
N ASP A 29 1.45 -1.28 4.81
CA ASP A 29 -0.01 -1.25 4.67
C ASP A 29 -0.71 -2.16 5.69
N ILE A 30 -0.19 -3.38 5.88
CA ILE A 30 -0.72 -4.32 6.88
C ILE A 30 -0.53 -3.78 8.31
N ILE A 31 0.62 -3.18 8.60
CA ILE A 31 0.87 -2.57 9.92
C ILE A 31 -0.12 -1.44 10.18
N ASP A 32 -0.34 -0.56 9.22
CA ASP A 32 -1.26 0.57 9.35
C ASP A 32 -2.69 0.09 9.69
N PHE A 33 -3.17 -0.91 8.97
CA PHE A 33 -4.47 -1.50 9.23
C PHE A 33 -4.55 -2.19 10.60
N SER A 34 -3.48 -2.85 11.03
CA SER A 34 -3.41 -3.50 12.35
C SER A 34 -3.51 -2.49 13.49
N ILE A 35 -2.87 -1.32 13.37
CA ILE A 35 -2.91 -0.26 14.38
C ILE A 35 -4.35 0.20 14.62
N VAL A 36 -5.13 0.39 13.55
CA VAL A 36 -6.55 0.78 13.67
C VAL A 36 -7.31 -0.28 14.46
N GLN A 37 -7.12 -1.57 14.15
CA GLN A 37 -7.79 -2.65 14.87
C GLN A 37 -7.42 -2.72 16.34
N VAL A 38 -6.15 -2.47 16.69
CA VAL A 38 -5.69 -2.43 18.08
C VAL A 38 -6.24 -1.21 18.83
N ALA A 39 -6.53 -0.10 18.13
CA ALA A 39 -7.12 1.10 18.72
C ALA A 39 -8.64 0.98 18.96
N LEU A 40 -9.36 0.15 18.20
CA LEU A 40 -10.82 0.01 18.31
C LEU A 40 -11.34 -0.35 19.72
N PRO A 41 -10.72 -1.29 20.48
CA PRO A 41 -11.13 -1.57 21.86
C PRO A 41 -11.01 -0.35 22.78
N THR A 42 -9.97 0.46 22.59
CA THR A 42 -9.75 1.70 23.35
C THR A 42 -10.82 2.73 23.02
N ILE A 43 -11.15 2.91 21.73
CA ILE A 43 -12.23 3.80 21.29
C ILE A 43 -13.57 3.35 21.89
N ARG A 44 -13.86 2.04 21.86
CA ARG A 44 -15.06 1.45 22.44
C ARG A 44 -15.21 1.76 23.92
N THR A 45 -14.15 1.57 24.69
CA THR A 45 -14.15 1.73 26.15
C THR A 45 -14.20 3.20 26.57
N GLN A 46 -13.54 4.10 25.83
CA GLN A 46 -13.53 5.53 26.14
C GLN A 46 -14.79 6.27 25.70
N PHE A 47 -15.41 5.87 24.58
CA PHE A 47 -16.57 6.56 24.02
C PHE A 47 -17.90 5.83 24.22
N LEU A 48 -17.91 4.71 24.97
CA LEU A 48 -19.08 3.82 25.10
C LEU A 48 -19.67 3.43 23.72
N ALA A 49 -18.81 3.36 22.70
CA ALA A 49 -19.22 3.16 21.32
C ALA A 49 -19.79 1.75 21.10
N THR A 50 -20.78 1.64 20.21
CA THR A 50 -21.38 0.35 19.86
C THR A 50 -20.52 -0.42 18.86
N TYR A 51 -20.78 -1.73 18.70
CA TYR A 51 -20.10 -2.53 17.69
C TYR A 51 -20.32 -2.01 16.25
N ALA A 52 -21.49 -1.41 15.98
CA ALA A 52 -21.79 -0.79 14.70
C ALA A 52 -20.89 0.43 14.43
N ASP A 53 -20.62 1.25 15.45
CA ASP A 53 -19.74 2.42 15.32
C ASP A 53 -18.30 2.00 14.99
N LEU A 54 -17.79 0.94 15.63
CA LEU A 54 -16.46 0.39 15.34
C LEU A 54 -16.36 -0.12 13.90
N GLN A 55 -17.39 -0.81 13.41
CA GLN A 55 -17.43 -1.30 12.04
C GLN A 55 -17.51 -0.15 11.03
N TRP A 56 -18.21 0.93 11.38
CA TRP A 56 -18.27 2.13 10.55
C TRP A 56 -16.91 2.82 10.44
N VAL A 57 -16.13 2.88 11.53
CA VAL A 57 -14.75 3.41 11.52
C VAL A 57 -13.84 2.63 10.57
N ILE A 58 -13.92 1.29 10.59
CA ILE A 58 -13.16 0.45 9.66
C ILE A 58 -13.60 0.73 8.21
N GLY A 59 -14.92 0.85 7.97
CA GLY A 59 -15.46 1.17 6.66
C GLY A 59 -15.01 2.54 6.14
N ALA A 60 -15.00 3.55 7.01
CA ALA A 60 -14.53 4.89 6.69
C ALA A 60 -13.04 4.91 6.35
N TYR A 61 -12.21 4.19 7.13
CA TYR A 61 -10.79 4.00 6.83
C TYR A 61 -10.61 3.38 5.43
N GLY A 62 -11.31 2.27 5.15
CA GLY A 62 -11.25 1.63 3.83
C GLY A 62 -11.71 2.54 2.69
N LEU A 63 -12.76 3.34 2.90
CA LEU A 63 -13.25 4.30 1.90
C LEU A 63 -12.22 5.41 1.61
N THR A 64 -11.58 5.94 2.64
CA THR A 64 -10.51 6.93 2.46
C THR A 64 -9.33 6.33 1.72
N LEU A 65 -8.88 5.14 2.11
CA LEU A 65 -7.79 4.43 1.43
C LEU A 65 -8.12 4.20 -0.05
N ALA A 66 -9.31 3.69 -0.36
CA ALA A 66 -9.76 3.48 -1.74
C ALA A 66 -9.81 4.78 -2.54
N GLY A 67 -10.28 5.87 -1.93
CA GLY A 67 -10.27 7.20 -2.55
C GLY A 67 -8.86 7.66 -2.89
N PHE A 68 -7.93 7.54 -1.95
CA PHE A 68 -6.53 7.89 -2.16
C PHE A 68 -5.84 6.98 -3.18
N LEU A 69 -6.11 5.68 -3.19
CA LEU A 69 -5.61 4.74 -4.19
C LEU A 69 -6.08 5.12 -5.59
N MET A 70 -7.36 5.49 -5.74
CA MET A 70 -7.91 5.94 -7.03
C MET A 70 -7.24 7.25 -7.50
N LEU A 71 -6.98 8.18 -6.57
CA LEU A 71 -6.23 9.41 -6.86
C LEU A 71 -4.78 9.12 -7.26
N MET A 72 -4.10 8.24 -6.53
CA MET A 72 -2.70 7.89 -6.78
C MET A 72 -2.54 7.09 -8.07
N GLY A 73 -3.47 6.19 -8.39
CA GLY A 73 -3.51 5.48 -9.68
C GLY A 73 -3.61 6.46 -10.84
N ARG A 74 -4.57 7.39 -10.76
CA ARG A 74 -4.72 8.47 -11.76
C ARG A 74 -3.47 9.36 -11.84
N ALA A 75 -2.82 9.66 -10.71
CA ALA A 75 -1.57 10.41 -10.72
C ALA A 75 -0.46 9.62 -11.44
N GLY A 76 -0.31 8.33 -11.15
CA GLY A 76 0.65 7.45 -11.84
C GLY A 76 0.41 7.40 -13.35
N ASP A 77 -0.84 7.33 -13.79
CA ASP A 77 -1.19 7.32 -15.22
C ASP A 77 -0.82 8.64 -15.92
N VAL A 78 -1.02 9.78 -15.24
CA VAL A 78 -0.72 11.11 -15.80
C VAL A 78 0.79 11.39 -15.79
N TYR A 79 1.50 11.01 -14.73
CA TYR A 79 2.94 11.28 -14.59
C TYR A 79 3.83 10.21 -15.25
N GLY A 80 3.31 8.99 -15.48
CA GLY A 80 4.02 7.87 -16.09
C GLY A 80 4.02 7.86 -17.62
N GLN A 81 3.34 8.80 -18.28
CA GLN A 81 3.37 8.96 -19.75
C GLN A 81 4.66 9.61 -20.29
N LYS A 82 5.82 9.29 -19.72
CA LYS A 82 7.14 9.61 -20.27
C LYS A 82 8.10 8.43 -20.13
#